data_AF-A0A672KAW3-F1
#
_entry.id   AF-A0A672KAW3-F1
#
_cell.length_a   1.000
_cell.length_b   1.000
_cell.length_c   1.000
_cell.angle_alpha   90.00
_cell.angle_beta   90.00
_cell.angle_gamma   90.00
#
_symmetry.space_group_name_H-M   'P 1'
#
loop_
_entity.id
_entity.type
_entity.pdbx_description
1 polymer ?
#
loop_
_entity_poly.entity_id
_entity_poly.type
_entity_poly.pdbx_seq_one_letter_code
_entity_poly.pdbx_strand_id
1 'polypeptide(L)'
;MNSPSSLNLLCVGFLGRLYNSLVIRHTELSPELVEEGLIRACAEATGKENRLCYYLGASSDAAAKVTGEVSRPLSAHVPVRKICQRLQRRDGQICELRYEHPVLDWSRDALSKMRVLELKRVLA
;
A
#
# COMPACT_ATOMS: atom_id res chain seq x y z
N MET A 1 -11.40 21.83 -7.29
CA MET A 1 -10.86 20.95 -8.35
C MET A 1 -10.01 19.89 -7.66
N ASN A 2 -10.51 18.65 -7.55
CA ASN A 2 -9.79 17.57 -6.86
C ASN A 2 -8.80 16.93 -7.85
N SER A 3 -7.51 17.26 -7.72
CA SER A 3 -6.45 16.67 -8.55
C SER A 3 -6.38 15.15 -8.41
N PRO A 4 -6.14 14.37 -9.48
CA PRO A 4 -6.12 12.90 -9.43
C PRO A 4 -4.83 12.29 -8.84
N SER A 5 -3.94 13.12 -8.27
CA SER A 5 -2.53 12.80 -8.07
C SER A 5 -2.18 12.19 -6.71
N SER A 6 -3.11 12.12 -5.76
CA SER A 6 -2.86 11.53 -4.44
C SER A 6 -3.46 10.13 -4.32
N LEU A 7 -3.20 9.28 -5.32
CA LEU A 7 -3.40 7.85 -5.16
C LEU A 7 -2.31 7.36 -4.20
N ASN A 8 -2.71 6.78 -3.07
CA ASN A 8 -1.73 6.40 -2.07
C ASN A 8 -0.81 5.28 -2.59
N LEU A 9 0.43 5.65 -2.94
CA LEU A 9 1.49 4.75 -3.42
C LEU A 9 1.71 3.57 -2.47
N LEU A 10 1.47 3.76 -1.17
CA LEU A 10 1.60 2.72 -0.16
C LEU A 10 0.56 1.62 -0.32
N CYS A 11 -0.73 1.98 -0.38
CA CYS A 11 -1.81 1.01 -0.58
C CYS A 11 -1.63 0.25 -1.90
N VAL A 12 -1.36 0.98 -2.99
CA VAL A 12 -1.25 0.37 -4.32
C VAL A 12 -0.01 -0.51 -4.43
N GLY A 13 1.11 -0.07 -3.87
CA GLY A 13 2.35 -0.85 -3.84
C GLY A 13 2.17 -2.14 -3.03
N PHE A 14 1.64 -2.04 -1.81
CA PHE A 14 1.43 -3.19 -0.93
C PHE A 14 0.49 -4.23 -1.53
N LEU A 15 -0.73 -3.81 -1.92
CA LEU A 15 -1.72 -4.73 -2.50
C LEU A 15 -1.31 -5.23 -3.89
N GLY A 16 -0.56 -4.45 -4.65
CA GLY A 16 0.00 -4.87 -5.93
C GLY A 16 1.02 -6.00 -5.78
N ARG A 17 1.92 -5.91 -4.79
CA ARG A 17 2.86 -6.99 -4.47
C ARG A 17 2.13 -8.25 -4.01
N LEU A 18 1.14 -8.10 -3.14
CA LEU A 18 0.31 -9.21 -2.68
C LEU A 18 -0.36 -9.90 -3.88
N TYR A 19 -1.08 -9.15 -4.72
CA TYR A 19 -1.78 -9.69 -5.90
C TYR A 19 -0.83 -10.46 -6.81
N ASN A 20 0.30 -9.85 -7.19
CA ASN A 20 1.30 -10.50 -8.04
C ASN A 20 1.81 -11.80 -7.42
N SER A 21 2.06 -11.81 -6.11
CA SER A 21 2.53 -13.01 -5.41
C SER A 21 1.49 -14.14 -5.44
N LEU A 22 0.19 -13.81 -5.40
CA LEU A 22 -0.89 -14.79 -5.42
C LEU A 22 -1.11 -15.36 -6.82
N VAL A 23 -1.17 -14.52 -7.86
CA VAL A 23 -1.39 -14.98 -9.25
C VAL A 23 -0.22 -15.79 -9.82
N ILE A 24 1.00 -15.61 -9.29
CA ILE A 24 2.15 -16.45 -9.67
C ILE A 24 2.01 -17.87 -9.08
N ARG A 25 1.39 -18.00 -7.90
CA ARG A 25 1.29 -19.27 -7.16
C ARG A 25 -0.02 -20.02 -7.40
N HIS A 26 -1.08 -19.32 -7.79
CA HIS A 26 -2.42 -19.87 -7.90
C HIS A 26 -3.07 -19.46 -9.23
N THR A 27 -3.62 -20.44 -9.93
CA THR A 27 -4.36 -20.24 -11.19
C THR A 27 -5.69 -19.53 -10.96
N GLU A 28 -6.35 -19.81 -9.83
CA GLU A 28 -7.59 -19.19 -9.41
C GLU A 28 -7.44 -18.56 -8.03
N LEU A 29 -8.06 -17.41 -7.82
CA LEU A 29 -8.08 -16.70 -6.55
C LEU A 29 -9.47 -16.82 -5.91
N SER A 30 -9.53 -17.34 -4.68
CA SER A 30 -10.74 -17.25 -3.85
C SER A 30 -10.61 -16.12 -2.82
N PRO A 31 -11.72 -15.55 -2.31
CA PRO A 31 -11.67 -14.55 -1.25
C PRO A 31 -10.91 -15.04 -0.01
N GLU A 32 -11.06 -16.32 0.35
CA GLU A 32 -10.42 -16.93 1.52
C GLU A 32 -8.90 -17.01 1.34
N LEU A 33 -8.45 -17.41 0.14
CA LEU A 33 -7.03 -17.48 -0.20
C LEU A 33 -6.39 -16.08 -0.21
N VAL A 34 -7.10 -15.09 -0.73
CA VAL A 34 -6.63 -13.70 -0.68
C VAL A 34 -6.57 -13.18 0.75
N GLU A 35 -7.56 -13.49 1.58
CA GLU A 35 -7.60 -13.08 2.98
C GLU A 35 -6.45 -13.69 3.78
N GLU A 36 -6.19 -14.99 3.61
CA GLU A 36 -5.03 -15.66 4.21
C GLU A 36 -3.70 -15.03 3.76
N GLY A 37 -3.57 -14.77 2.45
CA GLY A 37 -2.40 -14.08 1.89
C GLY A 37 -2.21 -12.68 2.44
N LEU A 38 -3.31 -11.94 2.64
CA LEU A 38 -3.30 -10.59 3.22
C LEU A 38 -2.86 -10.62 4.68
N ILE A 39 -3.40 -11.55 5.49
CA ILE A 39 -3.01 -11.73 6.90
C ILE A 39 -1.52 -12.05 7.01
N ARG A 40 -1.00 -12.96 6.16
CA ARG A 40 0.43 -13.30 6.13
C ARG A 40 1.30 -12.09 5.75
N ALA A 41 0.93 -11.37 4.69
CA ALA A 41 1.64 -10.16 4.29
C ALA A 41 1.63 -9.08 5.38
N CYS A 42 0.55 -8.99 6.15
CA CYS A 42 0.41 -8.07 7.26
C CYS A 42 1.17 -8.49 8.52
N ALA A 43 1.39 -9.78 8.74
CA ALA A 43 2.21 -10.28 9.86
C ALA A 43 3.70 -9.89 9.69
N GLU A 44 4.17 -9.79 8.45
CA GLU A 44 5.53 -9.36 8.12
C GLU A 44 5.65 -7.83 7.92
N ALA A 45 4.51 -7.13 7.85
CA ALA A 45 4.48 -5.70 7.59
C ALA A 45 5.02 -4.90 8.78
N THR A 46 5.85 -3.90 8.50
CA THR A 46 6.41 -2.99 9.52
C THR A 46 6.12 -1.53 9.16
N GLY A 47 6.28 -0.64 10.15
CA GLY A 47 6.11 0.80 9.96
C GLY A 47 4.74 1.17 9.39
N LYS A 48 4.74 1.84 8.22
CA LYS A 48 3.52 2.36 7.58
C LYS A 48 2.65 1.27 6.95
N GLU A 49 3.25 0.14 6.55
CA GLU A 49 2.50 -1.01 6.04
C GLU A 49 1.75 -1.73 7.16
N ASN A 50 2.35 -1.83 8.36
CA ASN A 50 1.63 -2.33 9.54
C ASN A 50 0.41 -1.45 9.87
N ARG A 51 0.57 -0.13 9.79
CA ARG A 51 -0.55 0.80 9.99
C ARG A 51 -1.60 0.70 8.90
N LEU A 52 -1.22 0.43 7.65
CA LEU A 52 -2.17 0.10 6.59
C LEU A 52 -2.95 -1.17 6.94
N CYS A 53 -2.28 -2.23 7.37
CA CYS A 53 -2.89 -3.50 7.74
C CYS A 53 -3.96 -3.38 8.83
N TYR A 54 -3.74 -2.50 9.82
CA TYR A 54 -4.77 -2.13 10.80
C TYR A 54 -6.05 -1.60 10.13
N TYR A 55 -5.92 -0.67 9.18
CA TYR A 55 -7.07 -0.11 8.45
C TYR A 55 -7.71 -1.09 7.47
N LEU A 56 -6.95 -2.05 6.92
CA LEU A 56 -7.49 -3.14 6.09
C LEU A 56 -8.19 -4.21 6.93
N GLY A 57 -8.03 -4.15 8.25
CA GLY A 57 -8.55 -5.13 9.19
C GLY A 57 -7.84 -6.49 9.15
N ALA A 58 -6.60 -6.53 8.64
CA ALA A 58 -5.79 -7.73 8.50
C ALA A 58 -4.82 -7.96 9.67
N SER A 59 -5.06 -7.29 10.81
CA SER A 59 -4.37 -7.53 12.08
C SER A 59 -5.16 -8.50 12.96
N SER A 60 -4.50 -9.20 13.87
CA SER A 60 -5.11 -10.18 14.79
C SER A 60 -6.26 -9.64 15.65
N ASP A 61 -6.35 -8.33 15.83
CA ASP A 61 -7.37 -7.63 16.63
C ASP A 61 -8.48 -6.97 15.78
N ALA A 62 -8.51 -7.22 14.48
CA ALA A 62 -9.42 -6.52 13.57
C ALA A 62 -10.63 -7.35 13.12
N ALA A 63 -11.73 -6.65 12.86
CA ALA A 63 -12.97 -7.26 12.41
C ALA A 63 -12.88 -7.70 10.94
N ALA A 64 -13.10 -9.00 10.68
CA ALA A 64 -13.17 -9.64 9.35
C ALA A 64 -14.14 -8.97 8.34
N LYS A 65 -14.97 -8.03 8.80
CA LYS A 65 -15.85 -7.24 7.94
C LYS A 65 -15.08 -6.32 6.99
N VAL A 66 -13.87 -5.89 7.34
CA VAL A 66 -13.06 -4.95 6.54
C VAL A 66 -12.16 -5.66 5.54
N THR A 67 -11.61 -6.83 5.90
CA THR A 67 -10.80 -7.66 4.99
C THR A 67 -11.57 -8.06 3.74
N GLY A 68 -12.88 -8.32 3.87
CA GLY A 68 -13.80 -8.61 2.76
C GLY A 68 -13.91 -7.50 1.70
N GLU A 69 -13.65 -6.23 2.05
CA GLU A 69 -13.62 -5.12 1.09
C GLU A 69 -12.37 -5.12 0.19
N VAL A 70 -11.35 -5.90 0.58
CA VAL A 70 -10.13 -6.12 -0.19
C VAL A 70 -10.15 -7.49 -0.84
N SER A 71 -10.43 -8.55 -0.07
CA SER A 71 -10.28 -9.93 -0.53
C SER A 71 -11.21 -10.27 -1.69
N ARG A 72 -12.48 -9.87 -1.61
CA ARG A 72 -13.49 -10.11 -2.66
C ARG A 72 -13.18 -9.40 -3.98
N PRO A 73 -12.91 -8.08 -4.04
CA PRO A 73 -12.58 -7.45 -5.30
C PRO A 73 -11.22 -7.90 -5.83
N LEU A 74 -10.25 -8.22 -4.97
CA LEU A 74 -8.93 -8.66 -5.42
C LEU A 74 -8.97 -10.08 -6.01
N SER A 75 -9.77 -10.99 -5.42
CA SER A 75 -10.01 -12.32 -6.01
C SER A 75 -10.76 -12.24 -7.33
N ALA A 76 -11.62 -11.23 -7.50
CA ALA A 76 -12.30 -10.91 -8.77
C ALA A 76 -11.41 -10.11 -9.76
N HIS A 77 -10.10 -10.03 -9.52
CA HIS A 77 -9.14 -9.31 -10.36
C HIS A 77 -9.45 -7.82 -10.60
N VAL A 78 -10.16 -7.19 -9.66
CA VAL A 78 -10.40 -5.74 -9.72
C VAL A 78 -9.05 -5.03 -9.58
N PRO A 79 -8.74 -4.04 -10.44
CA PRO A 79 -7.48 -3.31 -10.36
C PRO A 79 -7.25 -2.72 -8.97
N VAL A 80 -6.08 -2.97 -8.39
CA VAL A 80 -5.67 -2.51 -7.05
C VAL A 80 -5.92 -1.01 -6.85
N ARG A 81 -5.66 -0.20 -7.88
CA ARG A 81 -5.94 1.24 -7.88
C ARG A 81 -7.39 1.57 -7.53
N LYS A 82 -8.36 0.82 -8.06
CA LYS A 82 -9.79 1.02 -7.77
C LYS A 82 -10.14 0.58 -6.35
N ILE A 83 -9.50 -0.48 -5.84
CA ILE A 83 -9.68 -0.95 -4.46
C ILE A 83 -9.19 0.11 -3.48
N CYS A 84 -7.96 0.62 -3.66
CA CYS A 84 -7.41 1.69 -2.83
C CYS A 84 -8.23 2.98 -2.89
N GLN A 85 -8.82 3.33 -4.04
CA GLN A 85 -9.74 4.48 -4.13
C GLN A 85 -11.03 4.28 -3.32
N ARG A 86 -11.55 3.05 -3.23
CA ARG A 86 -12.74 2.75 -2.41
C ARG A 86 -12.40 2.81 -0.93
N LEU A 87 -11.28 2.21 -0.52
CA LEU A 87 -10.77 2.25 0.85
C LEU A 87 -10.54 3.69 1.31
N GLN A 88 -9.96 4.54 0.45
CA GLN A 88 -9.77 5.95 0.72
C GLN A 88 -11.08 6.70 1.00
N ARG A 89 -12.17 6.37 0.29
CA ARG A 89 -13.47 7.01 0.52
C ARG A 89 -14.09 6.59 1.84
N ARG A 90 -13.77 5.38 2.32
CA ARG A 90 -14.22 4.85 3.60
C ARG A 90 -13.45 5.46 4.76
N ASP A 91 -12.13 5.57 4.62
CA ASP A 91 -11.25 6.14 5.62
C ASP A 91 -10.17 7.01 4.98
N GLY A 92 -10.28 8.33 5.19
CA GLY A 92 -9.33 9.32 4.68
C GLY A 92 -7.93 9.18 5.28
N GLN A 93 -7.78 8.57 6.46
CA GLN A 93 -6.48 8.36 7.11
C GLN A 93 -5.60 7.36 6.35
N ILE A 94 -6.21 6.43 5.60
CA ILE A 94 -5.48 5.54 4.67
C ILE A 94 -4.69 6.36 3.67
N CYS A 95 -5.05 7.62 3.37
CA CYS A 95 -4.35 8.52 2.45
C CYS A 95 -3.15 9.27 3.06
N GLU A 96 -3.07 9.36 4.39
CA GLU A 96 -1.97 9.99 5.10
C GLU A 96 -0.75 9.05 5.20
N LEU A 97 -0.98 7.74 5.07
CA LEU A 97 0.06 6.72 5.04
C LEU A 97 0.84 6.75 3.73
N ARG A 98 1.71 7.73 3.52
CA ARG A 98 2.63 7.76 2.38
C ARG A 98 3.93 7.07 2.74
N TYR A 99 4.51 6.26 1.84
CA TYR A 99 5.92 5.88 1.99
C TYR A 99 6.72 7.13 2.29
N GLU A 100 7.59 7.06 3.31
CA GLU A 100 8.57 8.11 3.57
C GLU A 100 9.44 8.21 2.32
N HIS A 101 9.08 9.11 1.42
CA HIS A 101 10.03 9.60 0.46
C HIS A 101 10.72 10.77 1.17
N PRO A 102 12.04 10.72 1.42
CA PRO A 102 12.78 11.90 1.06
C PRO A 102 12.52 12.09 -0.43
N VAL A 103 11.64 13.02 -0.80
CA VAL A 103 11.54 13.47 -2.20
C VAL A 103 12.81 14.27 -2.44
N LEU A 104 13.95 13.59 -2.58
CA LEU A 104 15.06 14.16 -3.30
C LEU A 104 14.73 13.99 -4.77
N ASP A 105 14.46 15.12 -5.42
CA ASP A 105 14.62 15.17 -6.86
C ASP A 105 16.10 14.89 -7.16
N TRP A 106 16.36 13.74 -7.81
CA TRP A 106 17.69 13.33 -8.24
C TRP A 106 18.11 13.99 -9.55
N SER A 107 17.31 14.92 -10.07
CA SER A 107 17.72 15.75 -11.19
C SER A 107 19.03 16.45 -10.86
N ARG A 108 19.88 16.58 -11.87
CA ARG A 108 21.16 17.28 -11.75
C ARG A 108 20.96 18.70 -11.20
N ASP A 109 19.85 19.32 -11.56
CA ASP A 109 19.48 20.67 -11.12
C ASP A 109 19.07 20.71 -9.65
N ALA A 110 18.36 19.72 -9.13
CA ALA A 110 18.03 19.64 -7.70
C ALA A 110 19.24 19.29 -6.83
N LEU A 111 20.04 18.29 -7.24
CA LEU A 111 21.27 17.93 -6.54
C LEU A 111 22.27 19.09 -6.47
N SER A 112 22.34 19.92 -7.52
CA SER A 112 23.19 21.11 -7.54
C SER A 112 22.79 22.19 -6.53
N LYS A 113 21.54 22.17 -6.05
CA LYS A 113 20.97 23.15 -5.12
C LYS A 113 20.99 22.67 -3.67
N MET A 114 21.34 21.41 -3.42
CA MET A 114 21.34 20.84 -2.07
C MET A 114 22.59 21.21 -1.29
N ARG A 115 22.45 21.35 0.03
CA ARG A 115 23.60 21.59 0.90
C ARG A 115 24.37 20.29 1.11
N VAL A 116 25.69 20.39 1.27
CA VAL A 116 26.57 19.22 1.52
C VAL A 116 26.10 18.38 2.71
N LEU A 117 25.50 19.00 3.74
CA LEU A 117 24.95 18.29 4.90
C LEU A 117 23.74 17.41 4.56
N GLU A 118 22.91 17.83 3.59
CA GLU A 118 21.78 17.06 3.10
C GLU A 118 22.26 15.93 2.18
N LEU A 119 23.26 16.18 1.33
CA LEU A 119 23.90 15.16 0.49
C LEU A 119 24.55 14.06 1.34
N LYS A 120 25.14 14.40 2.48
CA LYS A 120 25.73 13.41 3.41
C LYS A 120 24.70 12.50 4.06
N ARG A 121 23.47 12.97 4.32
CA ARG A 121 22.37 12.15 4.88
C ARG A 121 21.82 11.12 3.89
N VAL A 122 22.10 11.33 2.61
CA VAL A 122 21.65 10.46 1.51
C VAL A 122 22.62 9.32 1.24
N LEU A 123 23.90 9.49 1.61
CA LEU A 123 24.98 8.50 1.42
C LEU A 123 25.25 7.64 2.68
N ALA A 124 24.55 7.89 3.78
CA ALA A 124 24.68 7.18 5.05
C ALA A 124 23.57 6.13 5.18
#